data_AF-A0A527YUN2-F1
#
_entry.id   AF-A0A527YUN2-F1
#
_cell.length_a   1.000
_cell.length_b   1.000
_cell.length_c   1.000
_cell.angle_alpha   90.00
_cell.angle_beta   90.00
_cell.angle_gamma   90.00
#
_symmetry.space_group_name_H-M   'P 1'
#
loop_
_entity.id
_entity.type
_entity.pdbx_description
1 polymer ?
#
loop_
_entity_poly.entity_id
_entity_poly.type
_entity_poly.pdbx_seq_one_letter_code
_entity_poly.pdbx_strand_id
1 'polypeptide(L)'
;TLDMVAQRAKISKLSIYRHFENKEALFSAAFAARCHQFVPQALFEGVGGSAEDQLMAVGSFLLRTLLRPGVRSVEAMVMTDRTNQQALSKLHYEAGPAHIIAQIEALLRQLHAKAVLNVPDPLRS
;
A
#
# COMPACT_ATOMS: atom_id res chain seq x y z
N THR A 1 -19.01 -2.35 -12.97
CA THR A 1 -19.66 -3.53 -12.33
C THR A 1 -18.85 -4.79 -12.64
N LEU A 2 -19.15 -5.94 -12.03
CA LEU A 2 -18.48 -7.21 -12.36
C LEU A 2 -18.63 -7.58 -13.85
N ASP A 3 -19.74 -7.22 -14.49
CA ASP A 3 -19.92 -7.38 -15.95
C ASP A 3 -18.87 -6.62 -16.75
N MET A 4 -18.63 -5.35 -16.40
CA MET A 4 -17.62 -4.53 -17.08
C MET A 4 -16.21 -5.08 -16.89
N VAL A 5 -15.91 -5.65 -15.71
CA VAL A 5 -14.61 -6.29 -15.45
C VAL A 5 -14.44 -7.54 -16.32
N ALA A 6 -15.45 -8.42 -16.34
CA ALA A 6 -15.46 -9.62 -17.16
C ALA A 6 -15.29 -9.30 -18.66
N GLN A 7 -16.05 -8.32 -19.15
CA GLN A 7 -15.96 -7.84 -20.54
C GLN A 7 -14.57 -7.30 -20.87
N ARG A 8 -13.99 -6.45 -20.00
CA ARG A 8 -12.66 -5.86 -20.24
C ARG A 8 -11.54 -6.90 -20.16
N ALA A 9 -11.67 -7.88 -19.27
CA ALA A 9 -10.72 -8.99 -19.13
C ALA A 9 -10.94 -10.10 -20.18
N LYS A 10 -12.00 -10.03 -20.99
CA LYS A 10 -12.40 -11.05 -21.97
C LYS A 10 -12.59 -12.44 -21.35
N ILE A 11 -13.17 -12.47 -20.15
CA ILE A 11 -13.50 -13.71 -19.42
C ILE A 11 -14.98 -13.72 -19.05
N SER A 12 -15.50 -14.88 -18.66
CA SER A 12 -16.87 -14.98 -18.13
C SER A 12 -16.95 -14.53 -16.67
N LYS A 13 -18.10 -14.02 -16.24
CA LYS A 13 -18.40 -13.75 -14.82
C LYS A 13 -18.17 -14.99 -13.95
N LEU A 14 -18.54 -16.17 -14.44
CA LEU A 14 -18.31 -17.45 -13.76
C LEU A 14 -16.83 -17.68 -13.47
N SER A 15 -15.94 -17.28 -14.39
CA SER A 15 -14.49 -17.39 -14.17
C SER A 15 -14.02 -16.48 -13.04
N ILE A 16 -14.59 -15.28 -12.90
CA ILE A 16 -14.31 -14.40 -11.75
C ILE A 16 -14.79 -15.05 -10.45
N TYR A 17 -16.03 -15.56 -10.42
CA TYR A 17 -16.60 -16.17 -9.22
C TYR A 17 -15.89 -17.46 -8.77
N ARG A 18 -15.14 -18.14 -9.65
CA ARG A 18 -14.27 -19.25 -9.26
C ARG A 18 -13.08 -18.83 -8.41
N HIS A 19 -12.64 -17.58 -8.52
CA HIS A 19 -11.49 -17.05 -7.79
C HIS A 19 -11.89 -16.08 -6.67
N PHE A 20 -13.05 -15.44 -6.78
CA PHE A 20 -13.49 -14.41 -5.84
C PHE A 20 -14.97 -14.58 -5.50
N GLU A 21 -15.26 -14.71 -4.21
CA GLU A 21 -16.62 -14.94 -3.70
C GLU A 21 -17.59 -13.79 -4.04
N ASN A 22 -17.09 -12.55 -4.09
CA ASN A 22 -17.86 -11.35 -4.36
C ASN A 22 -17.00 -10.22 -4.98
N LYS A 23 -17.63 -9.07 -5.27
CA LYS A 23 -16.97 -7.91 -5.89
C LYS A 23 -15.90 -7.33 -4.95
N GLU A 24 -16.15 -7.38 -3.65
CA GLU A 24 -15.29 -6.85 -2.59
C GLU A 24 -14.00 -7.68 -2.48
N ALA A 25 -14.09 -9.02 -2.58
CA ALA A 25 -12.95 -9.92 -2.64
C ALA A 25 -12.09 -9.70 -3.90
N LEU A 26 -12.72 -9.47 -5.05
CA LEU A 26 -12.00 -9.10 -6.27
C LEU A 26 -11.30 -7.74 -6.15
N PHE A 27 -12.01 -6.72 -5.64
CA PHE A 27 -11.45 -5.39 -5.43
C PHE A 27 -10.26 -5.44 -4.47
N SER A 28 -10.40 -6.21 -3.40
CA SER A 28 -9.36 -6.50 -2.43
C SER A 28 -8.09 -7.06 -3.06
N ALA A 29 -8.22 -8.15 -3.80
CA ALA A 29 -7.07 -8.79 -4.44
C ALA A 29 -6.41 -7.89 -5.48
N ALA A 30 -7.20 -7.14 -6.25
CA ALA A 30 -6.69 -6.17 -7.22
C ALA A 30 -5.94 -5.02 -6.53
N PHE A 31 -6.46 -4.54 -5.40
CA PHE A 31 -5.84 -3.49 -4.60
C PHE A 31 -4.50 -3.96 -4.02
N ALA A 32 -4.48 -5.13 -3.36
CA ALA A 32 -3.26 -5.71 -2.81
C ALA A 32 -2.18 -5.93 -3.88
N ALA A 33 -2.56 -6.52 -5.03
CA ALA A 33 -1.64 -6.72 -6.15
C ALA A 33 -1.06 -5.39 -6.67
N ARG A 34 -1.86 -4.32 -6.64
CA ARG A 34 -1.42 -2.99 -7.05
C ARG A 34 -0.52 -2.32 -6.01
N CYS A 35 -0.81 -2.46 -4.71
CA CYS A 35 0.02 -1.95 -3.63
C CYS A 35 1.41 -2.61 -3.62
N HIS A 36 1.49 -3.92 -3.84
CA HIS A 36 2.79 -4.60 -3.95
C HIS A 36 3.67 -4.06 -5.08
N GLN A 37 3.10 -3.57 -6.19
CA GLN A 37 3.87 -2.93 -7.27
C GLN A 37 4.40 -1.54 -6.89
N PHE A 38 3.82 -0.89 -5.87
CA PHE A 38 4.16 0.46 -5.47
C PHE A 38 5.18 0.55 -4.36
N VAL A 39 5.60 -0.55 -3.74
CA VAL A 39 6.61 -0.50 -2.68
C VAL A 39 7.87 -1.24 -3.13
N PRO A 40 8.79 -0.57 -3.84
CA PRO A 40 10.10 -1.13 -4.13
C PRO A 40 10.82 -1.42 -2.81
N GLN A 41 11.06 -2.70 -2.51
CA GLN A 41 11.91 -3.11 -1.38
C GLN A 41 13.26 -2.38 -1.39
N ALA A 42 13.80 -2.15 -2.60
CA ALA A 42 15.07 -1.45 -2.82
C ALA A 42 15.14 -0.02 -2.22
N LEU A 43 14.01 0.65 -1.94
CA LEU A 43 14.04 1.97 -1.29
C LEU A 43 14.38 1.90 0.21
N PHE A 44 14.17 0.74 0.82
CA PHE A 44 14.37 0.53 2.26
C PHE A 44 15.62 -0.31 2.57
N GLU A 45 16.35 -0.74 1.55
CA GLU A 45 17.57 -1.55 1.68
C GLU A 45 18.84 -0.74 2.01
N GLY A 46 18.68 0.47 2.55
CA GLY A 46 19.81 1.31 2.96
C GLY A 46 20.65 1.77 1.77
N VAL A 47 20.06 2.63 0.94
CA VAL A 47 20.81 3.40 -0.06
C VAL A 47 21.94 4.14 0.69
N GLY A 48 23.19 3.97 0.25
CA GLY A 48 24.33 4.66 0.89
C GLY A 48 24.09 6.17 0.99
N GLY A 49 24.64 6.82 2.01
CA GLY A 49 24.41 8.24 2.28
C GLY A 49 24.05 8.49 3.74
N SER A 50 23.77 9.75 4.07
CA SER A 50 23.38 10.15 5.43
C SER A 50 21.97 9.64 5.80
N ALA A 51 21.62 9.70 7.08
CA ALA A 51 20.25 9.41 7.53
C ALA A 51 19.24 10.39 6.88
N GLU A 52 19.62 11.64 6.69
CA GLU A 52 18.81 12.66 6.01
C GLU A 52 18.52 12.26 4.56
N ASP A 53 19.54 11.85 3.80
CA ASP A 53 19.39 11.45 2.39
C ASP A 53 18.41 10.27 2.25
N GLN A 54 18.56 9.27 3.12
CA GLN A 54 17.70 8.08 3.12
C GLN A 54 16.25 8.43 3.49
N LEU A 55 16.04 9.25 4.52
CA LEU A 55 14.71 9.71 4.92
C LEU A 55 14.06 10.58 3.84
N MET A 56 14.82 11.46 3.20
CA MET A 56 14.34 12.32 2.12
C MET A 56 13.97 11.50 0.88
N ALA A 57 14.75 10.48 0.52
CA ALA A 57 14.43 9.60 -0.60
C ALA A 57 13.12 8.84 -0.36
N VAL A 58 12.98 8.24 0.83
CA VAL A 58 11.77 7.49 1.22
C VAL A 58 10.55 8.41 1.31
N GLY A 59 10.66 9.55 1.99
CA GLY A 59 9.58 10.51 2.11
C GLY A 59 9.12 11.06 0.75
N SER A 60 10.08 11.41 -0.11
CA SER A 60 9.78 11.88 -1.47
C SER A 60 9.07 10.81 -2.30
N PHE A 61 9.51 9.56 -2.21
CA PHE A 61 8.88 8.45 -2.90
C PHE A 61 7.43 8.21 -2.42
N LEU A 62 7.23 8.24 -1.10
CA LEU A 62 5.91 8.06 -0.50
C LEU A 62 4.96 9.17 -0.95
N LEU A 63 5.38 10.44 -0.89
CA LEU A 63 4.59 11.56 -1.38
C LEU A 63 4.27 11.41 -2.87
N ARG A 64 5.26 11.09 -3.72
CA ARG A 64 5.03 10.87 -5.15
C ARG A 64 4.10 9.70 -5.45
N THR A 65 3.94 8.76 -4.54
CA THR A 65 3.06 7.60 -4.69
C THR A 65 1.65 7.93 -4.18
N LEU A 66 1.53 8.43 -2.96
CA LEU A 66 0.26 8.76 -2.31
C LEU A 66 -0.46 9.94 -2.98
N LEU A 67 0.29 10.86 -3.59
CA LEU A 67 -0.28 12.02 -4.28
C LEU A 67 -0.71 11.72 -5.73
N ARG A 68 -0.53 10.48 -6.23
CA ARG A 68 -1.00 10.13 -7.58
C ARG A 68 -2.53 10.18 -7.63
N PRO A 69 -3.13 10.77 -8.68
CA PRO A 69 -4.58 10.86 -8.81
C PRO A 69 -5.29 9.51 -8.64
N GLY A 70 -4.76 8.45 -9.27
CA GLY A 70 -5.33 7.11 -9.16
C GLY A 70 -5.30 6.50 -7.75
N VAL A 71 -4.32 6.84 -6.92
CA VAL A 71 -4.24 6.37 -5.52
C VAL A 71 -5.27 7.13 -4.67
N ARG A 72 -5.31 8.45 -4.81
CA ARG A 72 -6.29 9.31 -4.11
C ARG A 72 -7.73 8.97 -4.47
N SER A 73 -8.01 8.64 -5.73
CA SER A 73 -9.35 8.23 -6.16
C SER A 73 -9.79 6.92 -5.52
N VAL A 74 -8.87 5.96 -5.34
CA VAL A 74 -9.17 4.68 -4.67
C VAL A 74 -9.37 4.90 -3.18
N GLU A 75 -8.55 5.72 -2.53
CA GLU A 75 -8.72 6.08 -1.12
C GLU A 75 -10.08 6.77 -0.87
N ALA A 76 -10.43 7.76 -1.71
CA ALA A 76 -11.73 8.42 -1.64
C ALA A 76 -12.89 7.42 -1.84
N MET A 77 -12.78 6.50 -2.80
CA MET A 77 -13.77 5.46 -3.04
C MET A 77 -13.99 4.61 -1.78
N VAL A 78 -12.91 4.11 -1.15
CA VAL A 78 -12.97 3.32 0.08
C VAL A 78 -13.62 4.10 1.23
N MET A 79 -13.31 5.39 1.37
CA MET A 79 -13.88 6.24 2.43
C MET A 79 -15.36 6.59 2.22
N THR A 80 -15.83 6.62 0.97
CA THR A 80 -17.21 7.01 0.63
C THR A 80 -18.22 5.85 0.64
N ASP A 81 -17.78 4.59 0.54
CA ASP A 81 -18.67 3.42 0.57
C ASP A 81 -19.13 3.11 2.00
N ARG A 82 -20.22 3.77 2.45
CA ARG A 82 -20.76 3.61 3.81
C ARG A 82 -21.22 2.19 4.15
N THR A 83 -21.62 1.41 3.15
CA THR A 83 -22.13 0.05 3.31
C THR A 83 -21.02 -0.95 3.62
N ASN A 84 -19.87 -0.81 2.96
CA ASN A 84 -18.74 -1.73 3.11
C ASN A 84 -17.50 -1.07 3.75
N GLN A 85 -17.66 0.15 4.29
CA GLN A 85 -16.56 1.00 4.76
C GLN A 85 -15.60 0.27 5.69
N GLN A 86 -16.12 -0.46 6.69
CA GLN A 86 -15.29 -1.13 7.69
C GLN A 86 -14.47 -2.29 7.10
N ALA A 87 -15.06 -3.09 6.23
CA ALA A 87 -14.37 -4.21 5.57
C ALA A 87 -13.33 -3.70 4.56
N LEU A 88 -13.71 -2.72 3.73
CA LEU A 88 -12.83 -2.16 2.71
C LEU A 88 -11.69 -1.32 3.30
N SER A 89 -11.94 -0.57 4.38
CA SER A 89 -10.89 0.20 5.06
C SER A 89 -9.86 -0.69 5.75
N LYS A 90 -10.30 -1.75 6.44
CA LYS A 90 -9.38 -2.73 7.04
C LYS A 90 -8.50 -3.36 5.98
N LEU A 91 -9.10 -3.81 4.88
CA LEU A 91 -8.37 -4.46 3.82
C LEU A 91 -7.43 -3.50 3.08
N HIS A 92 -7.88 -2.26 2.84
CA HIS A 92 -7.04 -1.21 2.31
C HIS A 92 -5.81 -0.99 3.20
N TYR A 93 -6.00 -0.89 4.52
CA TYR A 93 -4.93 -0.72 5.49
C TYR A 93 -3.93 -1.89 5.48
N GLU A 94 -4.42 -3.12 5.55
CA GLU A 94 -3.58 -4.33 5.60
C GLU A 94 -2.78 -4.53 4.31
N ALA A 95 -3.38 -4.25 3.15
CA ALA A 95 -2.77 -4.49 1.85
C ALA A 95 -1.77 -3.40 1.41
N GLY A 96 -1.82 -2.20 1.99
CA GLY A 96 -0.99 -1.06 1.58
C GLY A 96 -0.28 -0.38 2.75
N PRO A 97 -0.96 0.50 3.52
CA PRO A 97 -0.38 1.25 4.63
C PRO A 97 0.41 0.41 5.63
N ALA A 98 -0.10 -0.75 6.06
CA ALA A 98 0.59 -1.60 7.03
C ALA A 98 1.98 -2.06 6.51
N HIS A 99 2.07 -2.40 5.22
CA HIS A 99 3.32 -2.83 4.60
C HIS A 99 4.33 -1.67 4.47
N ILE A 100 3.84 -0.46 4.20
CA ILE A 100 4.66 0.75 4.16
C ILE A 100 5.18 1.10 5.57
N ILE A 101 4.30 1.06 6.57
CA ILE A 101 4.66 1.33 7.97
C ILE A 101 5.75 0.37 8.44
N ALA A 102 5.59 -0.94 8.17
CA ALA A 102 6.58 -1.94 8.54
C ALA A 102 7.96 -1.70 7.89
N GLN A 103 8.00 -1.19 6.66
CA GLN A 103 9.26 -0.87 5.98
C GLN A 103 9.92 0.41 6.49
N ILE A 104 9.13 1.45 6.79
CA ILE A 104 9.63 2.67 7.45
C ILE A 104 10.18 2.30 8.83
N GLU A 105 9.45 1.48 9.59
CA GLU A 105 9.90 0.98 10.89
C GLU A 105 11.25 0.25 10.77
N ALA A 106 11.39 -0.65 9.80
CA ALA A 106 12.64 -1.36 9.55
C ALA A 106 13.80 -0.41 9.25
N LEU A 107 13.60 0.61 8.40
CA LEU A 107 14.60 1.63 8.11
C LEU A 107 15.00 2.42 9.37
N LEU A 108 14.02 2.88 10.15
CA LEU A 108 14.26 3.63 11.38
C LEU A 108 15.06 2.80 12.40
N ARG A 109 14.73 1.51 12.55
CA ARG A 109 15.50 0.57 13.39
C ARG A 109 16.93 0.42 12.90
N GLN A 110 17.16 0.33 11.60
CA GLN A 110 18.51 0.24 11.02
C GLN A 110 19.33 1.52 11.27
N LEU A 111 18.74 2.69 11.07
CA LEU A 111 19.39 3.97 11.33
C LEU A 111 19.72 4.15 12.82
N HIS A 112 18.83 3.67 13.71
CA HIS A 112 19.08 3.64 15.15
C HIS A 112 20.23 2.72 15.54
N ALA A 113 20.24 1.49 15.03
CA ALA A 113 21.31 0.53 15.32
C ALA A 113 22.69 1.01 14.85
N LYS A 114 22.75 1.83 13.80
CA LYS A 114 23.98 2.47 13.31
C LYS A 114 24.37 3.73 14.09
N ALA A 115 23.59 4.13 15.10
CA ALA A 115 23.76 5.36 15.88
C ALA A 115 23.76 6.65 15.04
N VAL A 116 23.19 6.62 13.83
CA VAL A 116 23.05 7.80 12.96
C VAL A 116 21.70 8.52 13.13
N LEU A 117 20.77 7.91 13.86
CA LEU A 117 19.48 8.48 14.25
C LEU A 117 19.08 7.97 15.64
N ASN A 118 18.58 8.83 16.54
CA ASN A 118 18.08 8.37 17.84
C ASN A 118 16.56 8.15 17.78
N VAL A 119 16.13 6.90 17.58
CA VAL A 119 14.71 6.50 17.49
C VAL A 119 14.50 5.15 18.19
N PRO A 120 14.51 5.13 19.54
CA PRO A 120 14.48 3.88 20.31
C PRO A 120 13.13 3.14 20.19
N ASP A 121 12.04 3.85 19.90
CA ASP A 121 10.72 3.27 19.63
C ASP A 121 10.11 3.87 18.34
N PRO A 122 10.41 3.28 17.17
CA PRO A 122 9.96 3.81 15.88
C PRO A 122 8.44 3.81 15.66
N LEU A 123 7.67 3.02 16.43
CA LEU A 123 6.21 2.98 16.31
C LEU A 123 5.51 3.99 17.24
N ARG A 124 6.24 4.60 18.18
CA ARG A 124 5.72 5.59 19.13
C ARG A 124 6.38 6.98 19.03
N SER A 125 7.31 7.15 18.10
CA SER A 125 8.08 8.39 17.91
C SER A 125 7.27 9.52 17.28
#